data_AF-A0A4Y9MCT1-F1
#
_entry.id   AF-A0A4Y9MCT1-F1
#
_cell.length_a   1.000
_cell.length_b   1.000
_cell.length_c   1.000
_cell.angle_alpha   90.00
_cell.angle_beta   90.00
_cell.angle_gamma   90.00
#
_symmetry.space_group_name_H-M   'P 1'
#
loop_
_entity.id
_entity.type
_entity.pdbx_description
1 polymer ?
#
loop_
_entity_poly.entity_id
_entity_poly.type
_entity_poly.pdbx_seq_one_letter_code
_entity_poly.pdbx_strand_id
1 'polypeptide(L)'
;MPLAAETRPAGGAAIGEVLLATGIGLGLTAVLLALVWMHRTRRSAVLTRVGDRLGSATGVPAWVALPTVLTTISLLVALLGMLWDISLHIGVGRDEGPLANPAHFLILFGLFGVFAGGLLACAMPLDEKPGPAAVHFLRGWDVPVGGVILTAAGFYALLGFPLDDVWHRLFGQDVTLWGPTHLMLIGGAGLSIIGLLLLEQEGHGGLSTDDGDRKVGQTARFIRQASAMGGLLLGLSVFQGEYDFDVPQFRLVLEPLMIAGAAGLALVAARLFMGRGGALAAVAFFLVIRGGISLIVGVGFGEITPSFPLYLGSAIIVELLALSVSLARRPLVFGAVAGVLVGTVGHATEAGWTQFTQTLGWTSDILVEGTLMAVVGGVVGGLLGALLASGLRRRLPRPAVARTVVVGSLVVLAAAVANGLVATVPDDVEATFGIEDVETDPRTANVTVEIDPADFVDDPAWVQITAWQGNGLVVTPLERTGEGTYRTTEPVPLHGTWKTLLRIHDGRTLTAVPIYLPADEAIGEDELPAEDGMTRSAIPEIEILQRELKDATGSLWTISNLVVLACTLALIAAISWGVGRYARRASVREPYADAPADSPAEGTTQGSVGR
;
A
#
# COMPACT_ATOMS: atom_id res chain seq x y z
N MET A 1 -42.00 -1.58 -13.33
CA MET A 1 -41.65 -0.94 -12.05
C MET A 1 -40.14 -0.92 -12.01
N PRO A 2 -39.48 0.23 -12.14
CA PRO A 2 -38.06 0.28 -11.83
C PRO A 2 -37.96 -0.09 -10.36
N LEU A 3 -37.08 -1.05 -10.04
CA LEU A 3 -36.70 -1.31 -8.65
C LEU A 3 -36.17 0.03 -8.13
N ALA A 4 -36.85 0.60 -7.12
CA ALA A 4 -36.28 1.72 -6.40
C ALA A 4 -34.86 1.31 -5.99
N ALA A 5 -33.86 2.12 -6.34
CA ALA A 5 -32.51 1.89 -5.84
C ALA A 5 -32.64 1.83 -4.31
N GLU A 6 -32.29 0.69 -3.71
CA GLU A 6 -32.21 0.61 -2.25
C GLU A 6 -31.25 1.72 -1.80
N THR A 7 -31.76 2.63 -0.97
CA THR A 7 -31.00 3.77 -0.48
C THR A 7 -29.93 3.26 0.47
N ARG A 8 -28.71 3.13 -0.05
CA ARG A 8 -27.57 2.69 0.76
C ARG A 8 -27.20 3.76 1.78
N PRO A 9 -26.87 3.38 3.02
CA PRO A 9 -26.55 4.34 4.06
C PRO A 9 -25.26 5.09 3.75
N ALA A 10 -25.19 6.36 4.18
CA ALA A 10 -24.06 7.27 3.97
C ALA A 10 -23.29 7.62 5.27
N GLY A 11 -23.63 6.96 6.38
CA GLY A 11 -23.02 7.18 7.68
C GLY A 11 -22.22 5.99 8.17
N GLY A 12 -21.76 6.03 9.42
CA GLY A 12 -21.15 4.85 10.05
C GLY A 12 -22.09 3.66 10.07
N ALA A 13 -21.51 2.47 10.23
CA ALA A 13 -22.18 1.19 10.10
C ALA A 13 -23.39 1.04 11.03
N ALA A 14 -24.34 0.20 10.60
CA ALA A 14 -25.47 -0.16 11.44
C ALA A 14 -24.98 -0.72 12.79
N ILE A 15 -25.59 -0.29 13.90
CA ILE A 15 -25.16 -0.70 15.26
C ILE A 15 -25.13 -2.23 15.40
N GLY A 16 -26.06 -2.94 14.75
CA GLY A 16 -26.09 -4.40 14.74
C GLY A 16 -24.83 -5.02 14.12
N GLU A 17 -24.32 -4.46 13.02
CA GLU A 17 -23.08 -4.91 12.40
C GLU A 17 -21.86 -4.57 13.24
N VAL A 18 -21.81 -3.38 13.85
CA VAL A 18 -20.74 -3.00 14.79
C VAL A 18 -20.69 -3.97 15.96
N LEU A 19 -21.85 -4.31 16.55
CA LEU A 19 -21.94 -5.29 17.63
C LEU A 19 -21.50 -6.69 17.18
N LEU A 20 -21.89 -7.11 15.98
CA LEU A 20 -21.51 -8.41 15.43
C LEU A 20 -20.01 -8.48 15.14
N ALA A 21 -19.45 -7.50 14.44
CA ALA A 21 -18.02 -7.41 14.13
C ALA A 21 -17.18 -7.35 15.42
N THR A 22 -17.62 -6.55 16.41
CA THR A 22 -16.99 -6.50 17.73
C THR A 22 -17.08 -7.86 18.42
N GLY A 23 -18.23 -8.53 18.39
CA GLY A 23 -18.42 -9.87 18.95
C GLY A 23 -17.50 -10.92 18.31
N ILE A 24 -17.37 -10.91 16.98
CA ILE A 24 -16.45 -11.76 16.23
C ILE A 24 -15.01 -11.46 16.66
N GLY A 25 -14.61 -10.18 16.65
CA GLY A 25 -13.26 -9.76 17.06
C GLY A 25 -12.91 -10.15 18.49
N LEU A 26 -13.83 -9.98 19.44
CA LEU A 26 -13.67 -10.41 20.83
C LEU A 26 -13.59 -11.93 20.95
N GLY A 27 -14.43 -12.66 20.21
CA GLY A 27 -14.40 -14.12 20.17
C GLY A 27 -13.06 -14.66 19.66
N LEU A 28 -12.59 -14.14 18.52
CA LEU A 28 -11.29 -14.49 17.96
C LEU A 28 -10.14 -14.14 18.92
N THR A 29 -10.21 -12.97 19.56
CA THR A 29 -9.21 -12.54 20.56
C THR A 29 -9.23 -13.47 21.78
N ALA A 30 -10.40 -13.86 22.29
CA ALA A 30 -10.52 -14.78 23.41
C ALA A 30 -9.94 -16.16 23.07
N VAL A 31 -10.19 -16.68 21.87
CA VAL A 31 -9.59 -17.93 21.38
C VAL A 31 -8.07 -17.82 21.31
N LEU A 32 -7.55 -16.73 20.74
CA LEU A 32 -6.11 -16.47 20.64
C LEU A 32 -5.46 -16.38 22.04
N LEU A 33 -6.05 -15.63 22.96
CA LEU A 33 -5.57 -15.51 24.33
C LEU A 33 -5.65 -16.84 25.10
N ALA A 34 -6.67 -17.65 24.86
CA ALA A 34 -6.76 -19.00 25.42
C ALA A 34 -5.64 -19.90 24.89
N LEU A 35 -5.32 -19.84 23.60
CA LEU A 35 -4.18 -20.56 23.02
C LEU A 35 -2.85 -20.11 23.64
N VAL A 36 -2.64 -18.80 23.75
CA VAL A 36 -1.47 -18.21 24.43
C VAL A 36 -1.39 -18.70 25.87
N TRP A 37 -2.47 -18.59 26.64
CA TRP A 37 -2.49 -19.01 28.04
C TRP A 37 -2.22 -20.52 28.19
N MET A 38 -2.86 -21.38 27.39
CA MET A 38 -2.61 -22.83 27.42
C MET A 38 -1.16 -23.18 27.08
N HIS A 39 -0.54 -22.46 26.14
CA HIS A 39 0.87 -22.64 25.78
C HIS A 39 1.80 -22.17 26.91
N ARG A 40 1.60 -20.95 27.42
CA ARG A 40 2.41 -20.36 28.51
C ARG A 40 2.32 -21.15 29.82
N THR A 41 1.16 -21.76 30.09
CA THR A 41 0.95 -22.64 31.25
C THR A 41 1.30 -24.11 30.99
N ARG A 42 1.81 -24.44 29.80
CA ARG A 42 2.17 -25.80 29.35
C ARG A 42 1.02 -26.82 29.41
N ARG A 43 -0.23 -26.33 29.38
CA ARG A 43 -1.44 -27.18 29.31
C ARG A 43 -1.68 -27.74 27.92
N SER A 44 -1.08 -27.13 26.89
CA SER A 44 -1.15 -27.60 25.51
C SER A 44 0.19 -27.45 24.80
N ALA A 45 0.52 -28.45 23.96
CA ALA A 45 1.67 -28.44 23.07
C ALA A 45 1.27 -28.25 21.60
N VAL A 46 0.05 -27.79 21.30
CA VAL A 46 -0.44 -27.65 19.92
C VAL A 46 0.39 -26.64 19.14
N LEU A 47 0.63 -25.44 19.69
CA LEU A 47 1.40 -24.39 19.01
C LEU A 47 2.84 -24.85 18.73
N THR A 48 3.51 -25.46 19.72
CA THR A 48 4.85 -26.05 19.55
C THR A 48 4.84 -27.13 18.47
N ARG A 49 3.92 -28.09 18.51
CA ARG A 49 3.86 -29.18 17.52
C ARG A 49 3.64 -28.68 16.10
N VAL A 50 2.77 -27.69 15.90
CA VAL A 50 2.53 -27.09 14.58
C VAL A 50 3.75 -26.30 14.14
N GLY A 51 4.30 -25.45 15.02
CA GLY A 51 5.48 -24.65 14.73
C GLY A 51 6.71 -25.51 14.43
N ASP A 52 6.95 -26.60 15.15
CA ASP A 52 8.06 -27.52 14.90
C ASP A 52 7.93 -28.22 13.54
N ARG A 53 6.70 -28.60 13.14
CA ARG A 53 6.46 -29.19 11.82
C ARG A 53 6.77 -28.19 10.71
N LEU A 54 6.26 -26.96 10.82
CA LEU A 54 6.54 -25.90 9.85
C LEU A 54 8.03 -25.51 9.84
N GLY A 55 8.64 -25.46 11.01
CA GLY A 55 10.04 -25.10 11.21
C GLY A 55 11.00 -26.20 10.78
N SER A 56 10.60 -27.46 10.77
CA SER A 56 11.47 -28.59 10.41
C SER A 56 12.04 -28.48 8.99
N ALA A 57 11.23 -27.97 8.05
CA ALA A 57 11.64 -27.75 6.66
C ALA A 57 12.62 -26.57 6.49
N THR A 58 12.59 -25.61 7.42
CA THR A 58 13.32 -24.34 7.33
C THR A 58 14.39 -24.17 8.42
N GLY A 59 14.55 -25.14 9.32
CA GLY A 59 15.52 -25.11 10.41
C GLY A 59 15.29 -23.98 11.43
N VAL A 60 14.12 -23.34 11.44
CA VAL A 60 13.81 -22.21 12.35
C VAL A 60 13.00 -22.66 13.56
N PRO A 61 13.09 -21.95 14.70
CA PRO A 61 12.26 -22.22 15.86
C PRO A 61 10.76 -22.11 15.58
N ALA A 62 9.95 -22.84 16.35
CA ALA A 62 8.48 -22.82 16.25
C ALA A 62 7.88 -21.40 16.38
N TRP A 63 8.46 -20.55 17.25
CA TRP A 63 8.04 -19.16 17.47
C TRP A 63 8.37 -18.22 16.29
N VAL A 64 9.07 -18.70 15.28
CA VAL A 64 9.34 -18.01 14.01
C VAL A 64 8.49 -18.63 12.91
N ALA A 65 8.53 -19.96 12.77
CA ALA A 65 7.91 -20.68 11.65
C ALA A 65 6.40 -20.44 11.57
N LEU A 66 5.69 -20.69 12.69
CA LEU A 66 4.23 -20.59 12.72
C LEU A 66 3.78 -19.14 12.51
N PRO A 67 4.28 -18.14 13.27
CA PRO A 67 3.98 -16.74 13.01
C PRO A 67 4.28 -16.30 11.58
N THR A 68 5.38 -16.76 10.99
CA THR A 68 5.76 -16.34 9.64
C THR A 68 4.79 -16.86 8.59
N VAL A 69 4.47 -18.17 8.64
CA VAL A 69 3.53 -18.77 7.69
C VAL A 69 2.13 -18.17 7.86
N LEU A 70 1.66 -18.02 9.10
CA LEU A 70 0.37 -17.39 9.39
C LEU A 70 0.29 -15.98 8.82
N THR A 71 1.29 -15.14 9.15
CA THR A 71 1.34 -13.74 8.71
C THR A 71 1.38 -13.62 7.19
N THR A 72 2.21 -14.42 6.51
CA THR A 72 2.31 -14.38 5.05
C THR A 72 0.99 -14.74 4.37
N ILE A 73 0.33 -15.83 4.81
CA ILE A 73 -0.99 -16.21 4.28
C ILE A 73 -2.00 -15.10 4.56
N SER A 74 -2.01 -14.59 5.78
CA SER A 74 -2.88 -13.51 6.22
C SER A 74 -2.74 -12.23 5.39
N LEU A 75 -1.51 -11.82 5.07
CA LEU A 75 -1.27 -10.65 4.22
C LEU A 75 -1.71 -10.87 2.78
N LEU A 76 -1.50 -12.07 2.21
CA LEU A 76 -1.98 -12.39 0.87
C LEU A 76 -3.51 -12.40 0.80
N VAL A 77 -4.18 -12.94 1.82
CA VAL A 77 -5.64 -12.94 1.94
C VAL A 77 -6.16 -11.50 2.10
N ALA A 78 -5.55 -10.69 2.96
CA ALA A 78 -5.93 -9.29 3.14
C ALA A 78 -5.72 -8.47 1.86
N LEU A 79 -4.63 -8.70 1.13
CA LEU A 79 -4.34 -7.99 -0.13
C LEU A 79 -5.35 -8.34 -1.23
N LEU A 80 -5.70 -9.62 -1.37
CA LEU A 80 -6.76 -10.03 -2.29
C LEU A 80 -8.10 -9.38 -1.91
N GLY A 81 -8.45 -9.43 -0.63
CA GLY A 81 -9.64 -8.76 -0.10
C GLY A 81 -9.65 -7.28 -0.46
N MET A 82 -8.60 -6.55 -0.12
CA MET A 82 -8.51 -5.11 -0.37
C MET A 82 -8.61 -4.72 -1.84
N LEU A 83 -7.97 -5.45 -2.77
CA LEU A 83 -8.06 -5.10 -4.20
C LEU A 83 -9.43 -5.44 -4.79
N TRP A 84 -10.07 -6.49 -4.28
CA TRP A 84 -11.45 -6.77 -4.64
C TRP A 84 -12.41 -5.72 -4.08
N ASP A 85 -12.17 -5.29 -2.83
CA ASP A 85 -12.94 -4.27 -2.13
C ASP A 85 -12.95 -2.92 -2.85
N ILE A 86 -11.76 -2.44 -3.26
CA ILE A 86 -11.64 -1.20 -4.04
C ILE A 86 -12.44 -1.31 -5.35
N SER A 87 -12.35 -2.45 -6.04
CA SER A 87 -13.12 -2.68 -7.26
C SER A 87 -14.63 -2.62 -7.00
N LEU A 88 -15.12 -3.25 -5.93
CA LEU A 88 -16.54 -3.23 -5.56
C LEU A 88 -16.99 -1.82 -5.20
N HIS A 89 -16.19 -1.04 -4.48
CA HIS A 89 -16.53 0.35 -4.16
C HIS A 89 -16.63 1.26 -5.39
N ILE A 90 -15.76 1.05 -6.38
CA ILE A 90 -15.84 1.80 -7.65
C ILE A 90 -17.08 1.39 -8.45
N GLY A 91 -17.32 0.07 -8.60
CA GLY A 91 -18.39 -0.44 -9.46
C GLY A 91 -19.78 -0.34 -8.82
N VAL A 92 -19.88 -0.65 -7.54
CA VAL A 92 -21.15 -0.86 -6.82
C VAL A 92 -21.45 0.31 -5.89
N GLY A 93 -20.45 0.92 -5.27
CA GLY A 93 -20.59 2.10 -4.40
C GLY A 93 -20.51 1.79 -2.90
N ARG A 94 -21.34 2.46 -2.10
CA ARG A 94 -21.33 2.39 -0.63
C ARG A 94 -21.69 1.00 -0.10
N ASP A 95 -21.17 0.69 1.08
CA ASP A 95 -21.53 -0.49 1.87
C ASP A 95 -22.45 -0.12 3.04
N GLU A 96 -23.30 -1.07 3.44
CA GLU A 96 -24.16 -0.92 4.63
C GLU A 96 -23.36 -0.96 5.94
N GLY A 97 -22.16 -1.54 5.87
CA GLY A 97 -21.13 -1.51 6.90
C GLY A 97 -20.12 -2.65 6.74
N PRO A 98 -19.32 -2.96 7.77
CA PRO A 98 -18.07 -3.72 7.65
C PRO A 98 -18.27 -5.20 7.30
N LEU A 99 -19.50 -5.70 7.29
CA LEU A 99 -19.83 -7.09 6.96
C LEU A 99 -20.70 -7.22 5.70
N ALA A 100 -21.05 -6.10 5.06
CA ALA A 100 -21.89 -6.06 3.87
C ALA A 100 -21.17 -6.60 2.62
N ASN A 101 -19.85 -6.45 2.57
CA ASN A 101 -19.02 -6.81 1.45
C ASN A 101 -18.19 -8.07 1.75
N PRO A 102 -18.28 -9.13 0.92
CA PRO A 102 -17.48 -10.35 1.08
C PRO A 102 -15.97 -10.11 1.16
N ALA A 103 -15.47 -9.10 0.48
CA ALA A 103 -14.06 -8.71 0.49
C ALA A 103 -13.60 -8.27 1.90
N HIS A 104 -14.46 -7.60 2.67
CA HIS A 104 -14.17 -7.18 4.04
C HIS A 104 -13.81 -8.36 4.95
N PHE A 105 -14.43 -9.53 4.77
CA PHE A 105 -14.09 -10.70 5.58
C PHE A 105 -12.64 -11.14 5.35
N LEU A 106 -12.16 -11.11 4.10
CA LEU A 106 -10.77 -11.43 3.79
C LEU A 106 -9.81 -10.42 4.44
N ILE A 107 -10.16 -9.14 4.41
CA ILE A 107 -9.37 -8.08 5.05
C ILE A 107 -9.35 -8.27 6.57
N LEU A 108 -10.52 -8.42 7.21
CA LEU A 108 -10.67 -8.57 8.66
C LEU A 108 -9.92 -9.81 9.18
N PHE A 109 -10.15 -10.99 8.58
CA PHE A 109 -9.47 -12.22 9.00
C PHE A 109 -7.97 -12.19 8.68
N GLY A 110 -7.59 -11.60 7.54
CA GLY A 110 -6.19 -11.41 7.17
C GLY A 110 -5.47 -10.54 8.20
N LEU A 111 -5.96 -9.33 8.48
CA LEU A 111 -5.33 -8.43 9.45
C LEU A 111 -5.36 -8.96 10.89
N PHE A 112 -6.43 -9.66 11.28
CA PHE A 112 -6.44 -10.37 12.56
C PHE A 112 -5.35 -11.43 12.63
N GLY A 113 -5.12 -12.17 11.55
CA GLY A 113 -4.05 -13.15 11.47
C GLY A 113 -2.64 -12.55 11.51
N VAL A 114 -2.43 -11.33 10.97
CA VAL A 114 -1.17 -10.58 11.14
C VAL A 114 -0.93 -10.24 12.61
N PHE A 115 -1.94 -9.67 13.29
CA PHE A 115 -1.88 -9.38 14.73
C PHE A 115 -1.63 -10.65 15.55
N ALA A 116 -2.35 -11.73 15.25
CA ALA A 116 -2.20 -13.03 15.89
C ALA A 116 -0.80 -13.60 15.67
N GLY A 117 -0.24 -13.50 14.46
CA GLY A 117 1.13 -13.89 14.15
C GLY A 117 2.14 -13.22 15.07
N GLY A 118 2.06 -11.89 15.22
CA GLY A 118 2.92 -11.15 16.14
C GLY A 118 2.75 -11.58 17.60
N LEU A 119 1.51 -11.74 18.06
CA LEU A 119 1.25 -12.12 19.45
C LEU A 119 1.75 -13.54 19.75
N LEU A 120 1.58 -14.46 18.80
CA LEU A 120 2.13 -15.81 18.89
C LEU A 120 3.65 -15.80 18.90
N ALA A 121 4.30 -14.98 18.06
CA ALA A 121 5.75 -14.80 18.08
C ALA A 121 6.26 -14.32 19.45
N CYS A 122 5.51 -13.44 20.12
CA CYS A 122 5.81 -12.97 21.47
C CYS A 122 5.53 -14.02 22.56
N ALA A 123 4.51 -14.85 22.40
CA ALA A 123 4.07 -15.79 23.42
C ALA A 123 4.82 -17.13 23.40
N MET A 124 5.25 -17.58 22.21
CA MET A 124 5.72 -18.94 22.01
C MET A 124 7.10 -19.30 22.62
N PRO A 125 8.10 -18.39 22.73
CA PRO A 125 9.39 -18.72 23.35
C PRO A 125 9.22 -19.14 24.83
N LEU A 126 9.70 -20.33 25.21
CA LEU A 126 9.63 -20.86 26.58
C LEU A 126 11.03 -21.14 27.13
N ASP A 127 11.33 -20.59 28.31
CA ASP A 127 12.62 -20.73 29.01
C ASP A 127 13.86 -20.40 28.17
N GLU A 128 13.68 -19.66 27.09
CA GLU A 128 14.75 -19.25 26.19
C GLU A 128 14.72 -17.74 25.96
N LYS A 129 15.84 -17.20 25.50
CA LYS A 129 15.93 -15.81 25.06
C LYS A 129 15.78 -15.75 23.54
N PRO A 130 14.65 -15.26 22.99
CA PRO A 130 14.38 -15.28 21.56
C PRO A 130 15.21 -14.21 20.83
N GLY A 131 16.41 -14.60 20.42
CA GLY A 131 17.32 -13.75 19.65
C GLY A 131 18.15 -12.76 20.50
N PRO A 132 19.11 -12.07 19.86
CA PRO A 132 20.07 -11.20 20.54
C PRO A 132 19.45 -9.90 21.08
N ALA A 133 18.31 -9.50 20.52
CA ALA A 133 17.67 -8.22 20.80
C ALA A 133 16.43 -8.35 21.68
N ALA A 134 16.10 -9.56 22.15
CA ALA A 134 14.93 -9.84 22.96
C ALA A 134 14.68 -8.80 24.06
N VAL A 135 13.41 -8.49 24.29
CA VAL A 135 12.96 -7.58 25.33
C VAL A 135 12.42 -8.41 26.48
N HIS A 136 12.88 -8.10 27.68
CA HIS A 136 12.30 -8.68 28.89
C HIS A 136 10.98 -7.95 29.18
N PHE A 137 9.87 -8.67 29.12
CA PHE A 137 8.55 -8.10 29.38
C PHE A 137 8.15 -8.32 30.84
N LEU A 138 8.11 -9.57 31.27
CA LEU A 138 7.82 -10.01 32.64
C LEU A 138 8.66 -11.24 32.98
N ARG A 139 8.69 -11.65 34.25
CA ARG A 139 9.46 -12.83 34.67
C ARG A 139 9.07 -14.08 33.84
N GLY A 140 10.06 -14.68 33.20
CA GLY A 140 9.89 -15.85 32.32
C GLY A 140 9.34 -15.52 30.93
N TRP A 141 9.20 -14.23 30.58
CA TRP A 141 8.64 -13.76 29.31
C TRP A 141 9.59 -12.79 28.63
N ASP A 142 10.54 -13.36 27.88
CA ASP A 142 11.37 -12.62 26.93
C ASP A 142 10.73 -12.73 25.54
N VAL A 143 10.62 -11.61 24.84
CA VAL A 143 9.92 -11.52 23.54
C VAL A 143 10.86 -11.02 22.42
N PRO A 144 10.76 -11.57 21.20
CA PRO A 144 11.52 -11.08 20.05
C PRO A 144 11.02 -9.70 19.62
N VAL A 145 11.93 -8.84 19.19
CA VAL A 145 11.61 -7.49 18.72
C VAL A 145 10.75 -7.52 17.46
N GLY A 146 11.01 -8.45 16.55
CA GLY A 146 10.20 -8.65 15.34
C GLY A 146 8.75 -9.00 15.68
N GLY A 147 8.54 -9.84 16.71
CA GLY A 147 7.19 -10.15 17.21
C GLY A 147 6.47 -8.92 17.74
N VAL A 148 7.15 -8.07 18.53
CA VAL A 148 6.58 -6.82 19.06
C VAL A 148 6.15 -5.88 17.95
N ILE A 149 7.00 -5.68 16.93
CA ILE A 149 6.67 -4.82 15.79
C ILE A 149 5.51 -5.39 14.99
N LEU A 150 5.51 -6.70 14.75
CA LEU A 150 4.45 -7.38 14.01
C LEU A 150 3.09 -7.25 14.74
N THR A 151 3.08 -7.42 16.07
CA THR A 151 1.88 -7.17 16.89
C THR A 151 1.44 -5.72 16.80
N ALA A 152 2.37 -4.77 16.92
CA ALA A 152 2.04 -3.34 16.85
C ALA A 152 1.49 -2.93 15.49
N ALA A 153 2.07 -3.45 14.40
CA ALA A 153 1.65 -3.17 13.03
C ALA A 153 0.27 -3.80 12.73
N GLY A 154 0.05 -5.06 13.13
CA GLY A 154 -1.25 -5.71 13.00
C GLY A 154 -2.34 -5.05 13.86
N PHE A 155 -2.00 -4.61 15.07
CA PHE A 155 -2.92 -3.85 15.93
C PHE A 155 -3.27 -2.50 15.32
N TYR A 156 -2.28 -1.76 14.80
CA TYR A 156 -2.49 -0.49 14.12
C TYR A 156 -3.39 -0.64 12.89
N ALA A 157 -3.21 -1.72 12.09
CA ALA A 157 -4.08 -2.00 10.95
C ALA A 157 -5.52 -2.32 11.39
N LEU A 158 -5.70 -3.16 12.41
CA LEU A 158 -7.02 -3.51 12.95
C LEU A 158 -7.74 -2.32 13.59
N LEU A 159 -6.99 -1.41 14.21
CA LEU A 159 -7.53 -0.18 14.80
C LEU A 159 -8.13 0.74 13.74
N GLY A 160 -7.73 0.59 12.47
CA GLY A 160 -8.34 1.28 11.33
C GLY A 160 -9.87 1.15 11.32
N PHE A 161 -10.41 -0.08 11.37
CA PHE A 161 -11.86 -0.32 11.27
C PHE A 161 -12.75 0.41 12.30
N PRO A 162 -12.53 0.30 13.63
CA PRO A 162 -13.37 1.02 14.57
C PRO A 162 -13.15 2.53 14.50
N LEU A 163 -11.96 3.00 14.14
CA LEU A 163 -11.73 4.42 13.92
C LEU A 163 -12.40 4.93 12.65
N ASP A 164 -12.50 4.08 11.63
CA ASP A 164 -13.17 4.33 10.35
C ASP A 164 -14.68 4.51 10.57
N ASP A 165 -15.33 3.60 11.31
CA ASP A 165 -16.74 3.78 11.70
C ASP A 165 -16.97 5.09 12.48
N VAL A 166 -16.06 5.43 13.39
CA VAL A 166 -16.11 6.71 14.12
C VAL A 166 -15.93 7.89 13.15
N TRP A 167 -15.00 7.79 12.20
CA TRP A 167 -14.76 8.78 11.18
C TRP A 167 -16.01 9.02 10.34
N HIS A 168 -16.64 7.96 9.83
CA HIS A 168 -17.86 8.04 9.02
C HIS A 168 -19.04 8.64 9.79
N ARG A 169 -19.15 8.37 11.10
CA ARG A 169 -20.17 9.03 11.94
C ARG A 169 -19.94 10.53 12.05
N LEU A 170 -18.69 10.94 12.25
CA LEU A 170 -18.31 12.34 12.48
C LEU A 170 -18.32 13.17 11.20
N PHE A 171 -17.78 12.62 10.11
CA PHE A 171 -17.44 13.36 8.90
C PHE A 171 -18.11 12.84 7.63
N GLY A 172 -18.86 11.73 7.68
CA GLY A 172 -19.41 11.09 6.48
C GLY A 172 -18.45 10.05 5.88
N GLN A 173 -18.96 9.20 4.98
CA GLN A 173 -18.17 8.14 4.36
C GLN A 173 -17.14 8.71 3.39
N ASP A 174 -15.87 8.32 3.53
CA ASP A 174 -14.79 8.68 2.63
C ASP A 174 -14.53 7.54 1.64
N VAL A 175 -15.05 7.66 0.42
CA VAL A 175 -14.90 6.63 -0.63
C VAL A 175 -13.53 6.74 -1.35
N THR A 176 -12.52 7.23 -0.64
CA THR A 176 -11.12 7.35 -1.12
C THR A 176 -10.22 6.36 -0.40
N LEU A 177 -9.28 5.77 -1.13
CA LEU A 177 -8.25 4.92 -0.55
C LEU A 177 -7.36 5.69 0.44
N TRP A 178 -7.25 7.01 0.26
CA TRP A 178 -6.42 7.91 1.06
C TRP A 178 -7.11 8.49 2.28
N GLY A 179 -8.28 7.96 2.63
CA GLY A 179 -8.92 8.14 3.93
C GLY A 179 -7.92 7.93 5.08
N PRO A 180 -7.84 8.82 6.08
CA PRO A 180 -6.82 8.72 7.13
C PRO A 180 -6.81 7.36 7.86
N THR A 181 -7.98 6.77 8.07
CA THR A 181 -8.19 5.45 8.66
C THR A 181 -7.83 4.30 7.71
N HIS A 182 -8.10 4.44 6.40
CA HIS A 182 -7.63 3.51 5.37
C HIS A 182 -6.10 3.46 5.29
N LEU A 183 -5.43 4.62 5.39
CA LEU A 183 -3.97 4.70 5.45
C LEU A 183 -3.39 3.99 6.69
N MET A 184 -4.16 3.89 7.80
CA MET A 184 -3.76 3.08 8.95
C MET A 184 -3.80 1.58 8.62
N LEU A 185 -4.87 1.13 7.98
CA LEU A 185 -5.05 -0.26 7.56
C LEU A 185 -3.92 -0.70 6.62
N ILE A 186 -3.73 0.06 5.54
CA ILE A 186 -2.72 -0.19 4.50
C ILE A 186 -1.32 -0.11 5.10
N GLY A 187 -1.02 0.97 5.83
CA GLY A 187 0.29 1.20 6.42
C GLY A 187 0.68 0.14 7.45
N GLY A 188 -0.26 -0.28 8.29
CA GLY A 188 -0.04 -1.34 9.28
C GLY A 188 0.24 -2.68 8.62
N ALA A 189 -0.56 -3.08 7.64
CA ALA A 189 -0.38 -4.32 6.90
C ALA A 189 0.95 -4.32 6.14
N GLY A 190 1.22 -3.29 5.35
CA GLY A 190 2.44 -3.20 4.53
C GLY A 190 3.72 -3.15 5.36
N LEU A 191 3.75 -2.34 6.43
CA LEU A 191 4.93 -2.19 7.27
C LEU A 191 5.15 -3.37 8.23
N SER A 192 4.15 -4.22 8.44
CA SER A 192 4.28 -5.45 9.26
C SER A 192 5.36 -6.41 8.74
N ILE A 193 5.63 -6.37 7.42
CA ILE A 193 6.70 -7.14 6.77
C ILE A 193 8.08 -6.82 7.37
N ILE A 194 8.32 -5.59 7.84
CA ILE A 194 9.59 -5.25 8.50
C ILE A 194 9.72 -5.99 9.85
N GLY A 195 8.61 -6.14 10.59
CA GLY A 195 8.55 -6.95 11.80
C GLY A 195 8.79 -8.43 11.50
N LEU A 196 8.21 -8.94 10.41
CA LEU A 196 8.42 -10.30 9.92
C LEU A 196 9.90 -10.57 9.56
N LEU A 197 10.51 -9.67 8.80
CA LEU A 197 11.94 -9.75 8.45
C LEU A 197 12.82 -9.77 9.69
N LEU A 198 12.54 -8.92 10.68
CA LEU A 198 13.27 -8.93 11.95
C LEU A 198 13.07 -10.22 12.74
N LEU A 199 11.83 -10.74 12.78
CA LEU A 199 11.51 -11.98 13.47
C LEU A 199 12.32 -13.15 12.90
N GLU A 200 12.37 -13.26 11.57
CA GLU A 200 13.20 -14.26 10.89
C GLU A 200 14.69 -14.06 11.23
N GLN A 201 15.18 -12.82 11.22
CA GLN A 201 16.57 -12.50 11.56
C GLN A 201 16.93 -12.75 13.04
N GLU A 202 15.96 -12.72 13.94
CA GLU A 202 16.13 -13.13 15.35
C GLU A 202 16.11 -14.65 15.51
N GLY A 203 15.31 -15.33 14.68
CA GLY A 203 15.11 -16.78 14.66
C GLY A 203 16.28 -17.62 14.16
N HIS A 204 17.04 -17.11 13.19
CA HIS A 204 18.13 -17.86 12.54
C HIS A 204 19.50 -17.72 13.24
N GLY A 205 19.57 -17.04 14.39
CA GLY A 205 20.85 -16.79 15.07
C GLY A 205 21.78 -15.85 14.28
N GLY A 206 23.05 -15.75 14.66
CA GLY A 206 24.00 -14.85 13.98
C GLY A 206 24.14 -15.17 12.48
N LEU A 207 24.64 -14.25 11.64
CA LEU A 207 25.19 -14.57 10.30
C LEU A 207 26.36 -15.59 10.34
N SER A 208 26.67 -16.13 11.53
CA SER A 208 27.72 -17.11 11.83
C SER A 208 27.16 -18.45 12.38
N THR A 209 25.85 -18.66 12.46
CA THR A 209 25.27 -19.98 12.79
C THR A 209 24.77 -20.66 11.52
N ASP A 210 25.73 -21.32 10.87
CA ASP A 210 25.64 -22.14 9.67
C ASP A 210 24.71 -23.38 9.83
N ASP A 211 23.96 -23.56 10.92
CA ASP A 211 23.18 -24.79 11.13
C ASP A 211 21.77 -24.75 10.52
N GLY A 212 21.16 -23.57 10.37
CA GLY A 212 19.84 -23.39 9.73
C GLY A 212 19.96 -23.21 8.21
N ASP A 213 20.79 -22.26 7.78
CA ASP A 213 20.98 -21.95 6.36
C ASP A 213 21.71 -23.07 5.59
N ARG A 214 22.62 -23.85 6.21
CA ARG A 214 23.17 -25.07 5.58
C ARG A 214 22.13 -26.18 5.42
N LYS A 215 21.15 -26.28 6.32
CA LYS A 215 20.10 -27.32 6.27
C LYS A 215 19.06 -27.06 5.17
N VAL A 216 18.71 -25.81 4.94
CA VAL A 216 17.65 -25.40 3.99
C VAL A 216 18.19 -25.19 2.58
N GLY A 217 19.48 -24.85 2.46
CA GLY A 217 20.14 -24.55 1.20
C GLY A 217 19.96 -23.08 0.79
N GLN A 218 20.97 -22.55 0.10
CA GLN A 218 21.04 -21.14 -0.30
C GLN A 218 19.84 -20.70 -1.14
N THR A 219 19.32 -21.59 -1.99
CA THR A 219 18.17 -21.31 -2.87
C THR A 219 16.89 -21.06 -2.08
N ALA A 220 16.55 -21.91 -1.11
CA ALA A 220 15.32 -21.75 -0.34
C ALA A 220 15.37 -20.54 0.60
N ARG A 221 16.55 -20.21 1.15
CA ARG A 221 16.78 -18.93 1.84
C ARG A 221 16.52 -17.74 0.92
N PHE A 222 17.07 -17.79 -0.29
CA PHE A 222 16.91 -16.72 -1.29
C PHE A 222 15.43 -16.54 -1.68
N ILE A 223 14.70 -17.61 -1.95
CA ILE A 223 13.27 -17.56 -2.27
C ILE A 223 12.47 -16.96 -1.11
N ARG A 224 12.71 -17.39 0.13
CA ARG A 224 12.03 -16.86 1.31
C ARG A 224 12.27 -15.36 1.49
N GLN A 225 13.52 -14.92 1.37
CA GLN A 225 13.88 -13.49 1.44
C GLN A 225 13.29 -12.71 0.28
N ALA A 226 13.24 -13.29 -0.92
CA ALA A 226 12.59 -12.69 -2.09
C ALA A 226 11.10 -12.48 -1.86
N SER A 227 10.41 -13.47 -1.28
CA SER A 227 9.00 -13.34 -0.90
C SER A 227 8.76 -12.25 0.14
N ALA A 228 9.62 -12.13 1.15
CA ALA A 228 9.49 -11.08 2.15
C ALA A 228 9.77 -9.68 1.57
N MET A 229 10.80 -9.52 0.74
CA MET A 229 11.13 -8.24 0.09
C MET A 229 10.12 -7.85 -0.99
N GLY A 230 9.62 -8.83 -1.76
CA GLY A 230 8.50 -8.64 -2.68
C GLY A 230 7.20 -8.31 -1.92
N GLY A 231 6.98 -8.92 -0.75
CA GLY A 231 5.90 -8.57 0.18
C GLY A 231 5.98 -7.12 0.68
N LEU A 232 7.18 -6.62 0.95
CA LEU A 232 7.39 -5.21 1.30
C LEU A 232 7.05 -4.29 0.13
N LEU A 233 7.45 -4.67 -1.10
CA LEU A 233 7.07 -3.92 -2.31
C LEU A 233 5.56 -3.94 -2.53
N LEU A 234 4.90 -5.09 -2.36
CA LEU A 234 3.43 -5.21 -2.43
C LEU A 234 2.76 -4.26 -1.44
N GLY A 235 3.16 -4.29 -0.17
CA GLY A 235 2.58 -3.44 0.86
C GLY A 235 2.75 -1.94 0.60
N LEU A 236 3.89 -1.52 0.02
CA LEU A 236 4.13 -0.13 -0.36
C LEU A 236 3.42 0.27 -1.67
N SER A 237 3.14 -0.69 -2.56
CA SER A 237 2.42 -0.43 -3.81
C SER A 237 0.93 -0.19 -3.60
N VAL A 238 0.35 -0.68 -2.51
CA VAL A 238 -1.09 -0.51 -2.23
C VAL A 238 -1.51 0.96 -2.16
N PHE A 239 -0.65 1.86 -1.69
CA PHE A 239 -0.97 3.30 -1.64
C PHE A 239 -1.31 3.91 -3.01
N GLN A 240 -0.98 3.22 -4.10
CA GLN A 240 -1.22 3.63 -5.48
C GLN A 240 -2.56 3.13 -6.02
N GLY A 241 -3.38 2.45 -5.20
CA GLY A 241 -4.58 1.73 -5.66
C GLY A 241 -5.55 2.57 -6.49
N GLU A 242 -5.78 3.85 -6.17
CA GLU A 242 -6.67 4.70 -6.97
C GLU A 242 -6.17 4.90 -8.42
N TYR A 243 -4.85 4.96 -8.59
CA TYR A 243 -4.21 5.04 -9.91
C TYR A 243 -4.23 3.69 -10.62
N ASP A 244 -4.12 2.59 -9.88
CA ASP A 244 -4.24 1.24 -10.46
C ASP A 244 -5.59 1.01 -11.16
N PHE A 245 -6.63 1.73 -10.74
CA PHE A 245 -7.99 1.63 -11.26
C PHE A 245 -8.41 2.81 -12.17
N ASP A 246 -7.50 3.69 -12.58
CA ASP A 246 -7.82 4.88 -13.39
C ASP A 246 -8.86 5.84 -12.74
N VAL A 247 -8.93 5.85 -11.40
CA VAL A 247 -9.79 6.75 -10.62
C VAL A 247 -8.99 7.63 -9.64
N PRO A 248 -7.89 8.29 -10.07
CA PRO A 248 -7.09 9.11 -9.17
C PRO A 248 -7.91 10.29 -8.64
N GLN A 249 -7.98 10.49 -7.33
CA GLN A 249 -8.65 11.65 -6.72
C GLN A 249 -7.69 12.83 -6.47
N PHE A 250 -6.40 12.62 -6.74
CA PHE A 250 -5.33 13.57 -6.50
C PHE A 250 -4.48 13.73 -7.76
N ARG A 251 -3.69 14.81 -7.79
CA ARG A 251 -2.84 15.12 -8.95
C ARG A 251 -1.96 13.93 -9.35
N LEU A 252 -1.83 13.72 -10.66
CA LEU A 252 -1.09 12.58 -11.22
C LEU A 252 0.36 12.48 -10.72
N VAL A 253 1.00 13.60 -10.37
CA VAL A 253 2.40 13.65 -9.91
C VAL A 253 2.66 12.87 -8.61
N LEU A 254 1.63 12.50 -7.85
CA LEU A 254 1.76 11.61 -6.69
C LEU A 254 2.08 10.17 -7.06
N GLU A 255 1.59 9.67 -8.20
CA GLU A 255 1.85 8.29 -8.61
C GLU A 255 3.33 8.03 -8.89
N PRO A 256 4.06 8.87 -9.67
CA PRO A 256 5.51 8.78 -9.81
C PRO A 256 6.26 8.82 -8.46
N LEU A 257 5.85 9.70 -7.53
CA LEU A 257 6.42 9.79 -6.19
C LEU A 257 6.33 8.45 -5.45
N MET A 258 5.13 7.87 -5.42
CA MET A 258 4.83 6.64 -4.70
C MET A 258 5.52 5.42 -5.32
N ILE A 259 5.46 5.28 -6.64
CA ILE A 259 6.12 4.19 -7.36
C ILE A 259 7.63 4.25 -7.12
N ALA A 260 8.25 5.42 -7.30
CA ALA A 260 9.68 5.56 -7.07
C ALA A 260 10.06 5.37 -5.58
N GLY A 261 9.22 5.82 -4.65
CA GLY A 261 9.39 5.61 -3.22
C GLY A 261 9.34 4.13 -2.81
N ALA A 262 8.34 3.40 -3.29
CA ALA A 262 8.18 1.97 -3.06
C ALA A 262 9.35 1.17 -3.67
N ALA A 263 9.68 1.46 -4.94
CA ALA A 263 10.81 0.86 -5.64
C ALA A 263 12.13 1.14 -4.94
N GLY A 264 12.40 2.41 -4.61
CA GLY A 264 13.61 2.83 -3.91
C GLY A 264 13.77 2.11 -2.58
N LEU A 265 12.71 2.01 -1.78
CA LEU A 265 12.78 1.35 -0.47
C LEU A 265 12.97 -0.16 -0.61
N ALA A 266 12.05 -0.84 -1.30
CA ALA A 266 12.04 -2.29 -1.33
C ALA A 266 13.18 -2.87 -2.18
N LEU A 267 13.49 -2.30 -3.34
CA LEU A 267 14.49 -2.87 -4.27
C LEU A 267 15.91 -2.61 -3.79
N VAL A 268 16.20 -1.43 -3.25
CA VAL A 268 17.50 -1.15 -2.62
C VAL A 268 17.68 -2.03 -1.39
N ALA A 269 16.65 -2.19 -0.56
CA ALA A 269 16.71 -3.09 0.58
C ALA A 269 16.97 -4.53 0.14
N ALA A 270 16.23 -5.03 -0.84
CA ALA A 270 16.38 -6.38 -1.38
C ALA A 270 17.79 -6.63 -1.91
N ARG A 271 18.32 -5.73 -2.74
CA ARG A 271 19.68 -5.88 -3.30
C ARG A 271 20.76 -5.89 -2.23
N LEU A 272 20.69 -4.95 -1.29
CA LEU A 272 21.72 -4.80 -0.26
C LEU A 272 21.64 -5.88 0.83
N PHE A 273 20.46 -6.44 1.06
CA PHE A 273 20.22 -7.50 2.04
C PHE A 273 20.50 -8.90 1.48
N MET A 274 19.96 -9.22 0.30
CA MET A 274 19.98 -10.57 -0.27
C MET A 274 21.21 -10.84 -1.14
N GLY A 275 21.82 -9.81 -1.70
CA GLY A 275 22.90 -9.97 -2.68
C GLY A 275 22.40 -9.94 -4.12
N ARG A 276 23.18 -10.51 -5.04
CA ARG A 276 22.96 -10.42 -6.49
C ARG A 276 21.57 -10.95 -6.87
N GLY A 277 20.85 -10.19 -7.68
CA GLY A 277 19.51 -10.57 -8.16
C GLY A 277 18.40 -10.37 -7.12
N GLY A 278 18.69 -9.84 -5.93
CA GLY A 278 17.69 -9.59 -4.90
C GLY A 278 16.59 -8.63 -5.34
N ALA A 279 16.92 -7.56 -6.06
CA ALA A 279 15.91 -6.62 -6.55
C ALA A 279 15.02 -7.26 -7.62
N LEU A 280 15.60 -8.01 -8.55
CA LEU A 280 14.85 -8.73 -9.58
C LEU A 280 13.95 -9.81 -8.99
N ALA A 281 14.42 -10.54 -7.95
CA ALA A 281 13.62 -11.55 -7.29
C ALA A 281 12.43 -10.95 -6.52
N ALA A 282 12.60 -9.79 -5.89
CA ALA A 282 11.52 -9.06 -5.24
C ALA A 282 10.44 -8.61 -6.26
N VAL A 283 10.85 -8.07 -7.41
CA VAL A 283 9.92 -7.71 -8.50
C VAL A 283 9.24 -8.94 -9.09
N ALA A 284 9.97 -10.03 -9.32
CA ALA A 284 9.36 -11.26 -9.84
C ALA A 284 8.27 -11.79 -8.90
N PHE A 285 8.51 -11.80 -7.59
CA PHE A 285 7.49 -12.15 -6.61
C PHE A 285 6.30 -11.18 -6.65
N PHE A 286 6.56 -9.87 -6.68
CA PHE A 286 5.53 -8.84 -6.79
C PHE A 286 4.63 -9.06 -8.02
N LEU A 287 5.22 -9.23 -9.21
CA LEU A 287 4.48 -9.39 -10.48
C LEU A 287 3.64 -10.67 -10.49
N VAL A 288 4.16 -11.77 -9.94
CA VAL A 288 3.39 -13.02 -9.83
C VAL A 288 2.16 -12.82 -8.94
N ILE A 289 2.31 -12.18 -7.79
CA ILE A 289 1.19 -11.97 -6.86
C ILE A 289 0.21 -10.93 -7.41
N ARG A 290 0.67 -9.77 -7.89
CA ARG A 290 -0.20 -8.71 -8.42
C ARG A 290 -0.89 -9.11 -9.71
N GLY A 291 -0.17 -9.73 -10.64
CA GLY A 291 -0.78 -10.30 -11.85
C GLY A 291 -1.78 -11.40 -11.50
N GLY A 292 -1.47 -12.27 -10.54
CA GLY A 292 -2.40 -13.30 -10.06
C GLY A 292 -3.68 -12.71 -9.46
N ILE A 293 -3.57 -11.70 -8.60
CA ILE A 293 -4.74 -11.02 -8.01
C ILE A 293 -5.53 -10.26 -9.06
N SER A 294 -4.86 -9.53 -9.97
CA SER A 294 -5.51 -8.82 -11.07
C SER A 294 -6.35 -9.77 -11.95
N LEU A 295 -5.82 -10.97 -12.26
CA LEU A 295 -6.58 -12.01 -12.96
C LEU A 295 -7.73 -12.58 -12.13
N ILE A 296 -7.55 -12.79 -10.83
CA ILE A 296 -8.63 -13.29 -9.95
C ILE A 296 -9.76 -12.27 -9.84
N VAL A 297 -9.46 -11.01 -9.57
CA VAL A 297 -10.45 -9.94 -9.41
C VAL A 297 -11.11 -9.63 -10.75
N GLY A 298 -10.31 -9.32 -11.77
CA GLY A 298 -10.82 -8.93 -13.08
C GLY A 298 -11.54 -10.07 -13.79
N VAL A 299 -10.83 -11.16 -14.07
CA VAL A 299 -11.37 -12.26 -14.88
C VAL A 299 -12.15 -13.27 -14.03
N GLY A 300 -11.64 -13.61 -12.85
CA GLY A 300 -12.21 -14.64 -11.99
C GLY A 300 -13.53 -14.21 -11.34
N PHE A 301 -13.61 -12.99 -10.84
CA PHE A 301 -14.81 -12.43 -10.22
C PHE A 301 -15.66 -11.61 -11.19
N GLY A 302 -15.11 -11.21 -12.34
CA GLY A 302 -15.82 -10.38 -13.32
C GLY A 302 -15.93 -8.92 -12.89
N GLU A 303 -14.99 -8.47 -12.05
CA GLU A 303 -14.98 -7.14 -11.46
C GLU A 303 -14.04 -6.20 -12.25
N ILE A 304 -13.96 -4.94 -11.85
CA ILE A 304 -13.04 -3.96 -12.46
C ILE A 304 -11.60 -4.47 -12.25
N THR A 305 -10.84 -4.52 -13.34
CA THR A 305 -9.50 -5.12 -13.32
C THR A 305 -8.48 -4.09 -12.83
N PRO A 306 -7.80 -4.30 -11.68
CA PRO A 306 -6.72 -3.42 -11.27
C PRO A 306 -5.50 -3.60 -12.18
N SER A 307 -4.94 -2.48 -12.62
CA SER A 307 -3.57 -2.45 -13.15
C SER A 307 -2.55 -2.51 -12.00
N PHE A 308 -1.26 -2.39 -12.33
CA PHE A 308 -0.18 -2.39 -11.35
C PHE A 308 1.10 -1.82 -11.97
N PRO A 309 1.98 -1.17 -11.20
CA PRO A 309 3.29 -0.75 -11.69
C PRO A 309 4.18 -1.95 -12.04
N LEU A 310 5.14 -1.75 -12.95
CA LEU A 310 5.97 -2.83 -13.44
C LEU A 310 7.16 -3.12 -12.52
N TYR A 311 7.76 -2.08 -11.93
CA TYR A 311 8.98 -2.04 -11.13
C TYR A 311 10.25 -2.65 -11.76
N LEU A 312 10.14 -3.31 -12.92
CA LEU A 312 11.21 -4.10 -13.54
C LEU A 312 12.39 -3.23 -13.98
N GLY A 313 12.11 -2.08 -14.61
CA GLY A 313 13.16 -1.15 -15.00
C GLY A 313 13.97 -0.66 -13.80
N SER A 314 13.27 -0.24 -12.74
CA SER A 314 13.87 0.12 -11.45
C SER A 314 14.75 -1.00 -10.87
N ALA A 315 14.29 -2.26 -10.88
CA ALA A 315 15.07 -3.39 -10.38
C ALA A 315 16.32 -3.67 -11.22
N ILE A 316 16.22 -3.63 -12.55
CA ILE A 316 17.36 -3.79 -13.46
C ILE A 316 18.41 -2.73 -13.14
N ILE A 317 18.01 -1.47 -13.00
CA ILE A 317 18.92 -0.36 -12.71
C ILE A 317 19.60 -0.54 -11.36
N VAL A 318 18.87 -0.95 -10.31
CA VAL A 318 19.44 -1.23 -8.99
C VAL A 318 20.49 -2.36 -9.06
N GLU A 319 20.23 -3.43 -9.81
CA GLU A 319 21.20 -4.52 -10.01
C GLU A 319 22.43 -4.07 -10.82
N LEU A 320 22.24 -3.28 -11.88
CA LEU A 320 23.33 -2.74 -12.69
C LEU A 320 24.20 -1.78 -11.88
N LEU A 321 23.59 -0.90 -11.08
CA LEU A 321 24.33 0.00 -10.19
C LEU A 321 25.20 -0.79 -9.20
N ALA A 322 24.71 -1.94 -8.74
CA ALA A 322 25.42 -2.80 -7.80
C ALA A 322 26.65 -3.49 -8.40
N LEU A 323 26.87 -3.41 -9.73
CA LEU A 323 28.14 -3.78 -10.35
C LEU A 323 29.28 -2.81 -9.94
N SER A 324 28.94 -1.59 -9.54
CA SER A 324 29.89 -0.65 -8.93
C SER A 324 30.22 -1.06 -7.49
N VAL A 325 31.29 -1.84 -7.33
CA VAL A 325 31.78 -2.33 -6.03
C VAL A 325 32.03 -1.19 -5.03
N SER A 326 32.46 -0.02 -5.50
CA SER A 326 32.72 1.14 -4.65
C SER A 326 31.45 1.72 -4.00
N LEU A 327 30.36 1.79 -4.77
CA LEU A 327 29.06 2.27 -4.30
C LEU A 327 28.39 1.23 -3.41
N ALA A 328 28.44 -0.05 -3.77
CA ALA A 328 27.85 -1.14 -3.00
C ALA A 328 28.42 -1.25 -1.56
N ARG A 329 29.64 -0.75 -1.33
CA ARG A 329 30.27 -0.68 0.01
C ARG A 329 29.82 0.53 0.84
N ARG A 330 29.08 1.48 0.26
CA ARG A 330 28.57 2.69 0.93
C ARG A 330 27.03 2.71 0.85
N PRO A 331 26.32 1.97 1.72
CA PRO A 331 24.87 1.73 1.58
C PRO A 331 24.03 2.99 1.38
N LEU A 332 24.28 4.07 2.14
CA LEU A 332 23.52 5.31 2.00
C LEU A 332 23.79 6.05 0.68
N VAL A 333 25.04 6.03 0.21
CA VAL A 333 25.39 6.62 -1.09
C VAL A 333 24.79 5.79 -2.21
N PHE A 334 24.87 4.47 -2.11
CA PHE A 334 24.19 3.56 -3.03
C PHE A 334 22.69 3.83 -3.07
N GLY A 335 22.04 3.93 -1.91
CA GLY A 335 20.60 4.22 -1.80
C GLY A 335 20.22 5.55 -2.43
N ALA A 336 20.97 6.63 -2.19
CA ALA A 336 20.71 7.93 -2.80
C ALA A 336 20.87 7.90 -4.33
N VAL A 337 21.96 7.30 -4.84
CA VAL A 337 22.22 7.21 -6.29
C VAL A 337 21.20 6.29 -6.97
N ALA A 338 20.91 5.13 -6.37
CA ALA A 338 19.84 4.24 -6.83
C ALA A 338 18.51 4.98 -6.86
N GLY A 339 18.21 5.77 -5.84
CA GLY A 339 17.00 6.56 -5.76
C GLY A 339 16.86 7.59 -6.88
N VAL A 340 17.93 8.32 -7.22
CA VAL A 340 17.95 9.23 -8.37
C VAL A 340 17.71 8.46 -9.68
N LEU A 341 18.36 7.30 -9.86
CA LEU A 341 18.21 6.51 -11.08
C LEU A 341 16.82 5.85 -11.19
N VAL A 342 16.24 5.41 -10.09
CA VAL A 342 14.85 4.92 -9.99
C VAL A 342 13.89 6.06 -10.34
N GLY A 343 14.08 7.25 -9.78
CA GLY A 343 13.24 8.41 -10.06
C GLY A 343 13.42 9.04 -11.43
N THR A 344 14.40 8.60 -12.23
CA THR A 344 14.65 9.11 -13.59
C THR A 344 14.46 8.03 -14.64
N VAL A 345 15.40 7.09 -14.73
CA VAL A 345 15.35 6.00 -15.71
C VAL A 345 14.26 4.99 -15.34
N GLY A 346 14.10 4.68 -14.05
CA GLY A 346 12.99 3.84 -13.58
C GLY A 346 11.64 4.48 -13.87
N HIS A 347 11.48 5.76 -13.55
CA HIS A 347 10.29 6.56 -13.89
C HIS A 347 9.98 6.52 -15.39
N ALA A 348 10.98 6.67 -16.27
CA ALA A 348 10.78 6.57 -17.72
C ALA A 348 10.30 5.18 -18.16
N THR A 349 10.73 4.10 -17.51
CA THR A 349 10.21 2.76 -17.80
C THR A 349 8.76 2.57 -17.36
N GLU A 350 8.38 3.15 -16.22
CA GLU A 350 6.99 3.14 -15.75
C GLU A 350 6.11 4.01 -16.64
N ALA A 351 6.58 5.19 -17.07
CA ALA A 351 5.87 6.05 -18.01
C ALA A 351 5.54 5.32 -19.32
N GLY A 352 6.41 4.43 -19.78
CA GLY A 352 6.12 3.56 -20.92
C GLY A 352 5.08 2.49 -20.60
N TRP A 353 5.14 1.90 -19.41
CA TRP A 353 4.19 0.89 -18.94
C TRP A 353 2.77 1.44 -18.78
N THR A 354 2.61 2.64 -18.22
CA THR A 354 1.30 3.29 -18.05
C THR A 354 0.58 3.46 -19.38
N GLN A 355 1.29 3.71 -20.49
CA GLN A 355 0.66 3.80 -21.83
C GLN A 355 0.03 2.49 -22.30
N PHE A 356 0.43 1.35 -21.73
CA PHE A 356 -0.10 0.03 -22.11
C PHE A 356 -1.18 -0.47 -21.15
N THR A 357 -1.18 -0.02 -19.90
CA THR A 357 -2.05 -0.59 -18.86
C THR A 357 -3.06 0.37 -18.27
N GLN A 358 -2.89 1.67 -18.45
CA GLN A 358 -3.77 2.69 -17.89
C GLN A 358 -4.44 3.48 -19.00
N THR A 359 -5.69 3.85 -18.76
CA THR A 359 -6.44 4.78 -19.60
C THR A 359 -5.94 6.21 -19.35
N LEU A 360 -5.64 6.55 -18.10
CA LEU A 360 -5.12 7.85 -17.68
C LEU A 360 -3.59 7.81 -17.54
N GLY A 361 -2.91 7.32 -18.59
CA GLY A 361 -1.46 7.23 -18.62
C GLY A 361 -0.77 8.60 -18.53
N TRP A 362 0.49 8.61 -18.09
CA TRP A 362 1.25 9.85 -17.91
C TRP A 362 1.53 10.57 -19.24
N THR A 363 1.30 11.89 -19.28
CA THR A 363 1.54 12.74 -20.45
C THR A 363 2.72 13.70 -20.24
N SER A 364 2.99 14.55 -21.23
CA SER A 364 4.03 15.58 -21.18
C SER A 364 3.82 16.61 -20.07
N ASP A 365 2.56 16.92 -19.74
CA ASP A 365 2.16 17.89 -18.71
C ASP A 365 2.90 17.66 -17.38
N ILE A 366 2.85 16.42 -16.90
CA ILE A 366 3.44 16.05 -15.62
C ILE A 366 4.92 15.69 -15.74
N LEU A 367 5.55 15.73 -16.92
CA LEU A 367 6.88 15.14 -17.11
C LEU A 367 7.93 15.74 -16.17
N VAL A 368 7.97 17.07 -16.06
CA VAL A 368 8.98 17.76 -15.23
C VAL A 368 8.68 17.58 -13.75
N GLU A 369 7.47 17.93 -13.30
CA GLU A 369 7.09 17.84 -11.88
C GLU A 369 7.05 16.38 -11.42
N GLY A 370 6.47 15.49 -12.22
CA GLY A 370 6.41 14.04 -12.00
C GLY A 370 7.79 13.42 -11.92
N THR A 371 8.75 13.80 -12.77
CA THR A 371 10.14 13.33 -12.65
C THR A 371 10.79 13.84 -11.36
N LEU A 372 10.60 15.12 -10.99
CA LEU A 372 11.13 15.66 -9.74
C LEU A 372 10.55 14.95 -8.52
N MET A 373 9.23 14.71 -8.54
CA MET A 373 8.51 13.94 -7.53
C MET A 373 9.01 12.50 -7.44
N ALA A 374 9.22 11.84 -8.58
CA ALA A 374 9.82 10.50 -8.64
C ALA A 374 11.25 10.48 -8.11
N VAL A 375 12.09 11.48 -8.40
CA VAL A 375 13.44 11.60 -7.83
C VAL A 375 13.39 11.77 -6.32
N VAL A 376 12.50 12.61 -5.80
CA VAL A 376 12.31 12.80 -4.37
C VAL A 376 11.90 11.49 -3.71
N GLY A 377 10.87 10.82 -4.25
CA GLY A 377 10.39 9.52 -3.77
C GLY A 377 11.48 8.46 -3.81
N GLY A 378 12.15 8.33 -4.95
CA GLY A 378 13.26 7.40 -5.16
C GLY A 378 14.41 7.60 -4.19
N VAL A 379 14.86 8.84 -3.94
CA VAL A 379 15.93 9.15 -2.99
C VAL A 379 15.50 8.85 -1.55
N VAL A 380 14.30 9.27 -1.15
CA VAL A 380 13.75 8.95 0.17
C VAL A 380 13.66 7.45 0.38
N GLY A 381 13.06 6.74 -0.57
CA GLY A 381 12.93 5.29 -0.57
C GLY A 381 14.29 4.61 -0.51
N GLY A 382 15.21 4.97 -1.40
CA GLY A 382 16.55 4.39 -1.48
C GLY A 382 17.38 4.56 -0.20
N LEU A 383 17.27 5.72 0.45
CA LEU A 383 17.92 5.97 1.75
C LEU A 383 17.31 5.09 2.87
N LEU A 384 15.98 5.00 2.94
CA LEU A 384 15.29 4.16 3.93
C LEU A 384 15.54 2.67 3.67
N GLY A 385 15.54 2.23 2.42
CA GLY A 385 15.87 0.87 2.00
C GLY A 385 17.31 0.49 2.35
N ALA A 386 18.25 1.41 2.13
CA ALA A 386 19.64 1.23 2.55
C ALA A 386 19.79 1.13 4.07
N LEU A 387 19.06 1.93 4.85
CA LEU A 387 19.03 1.81 6.31
C LEU A 387 18.41 0.49 6.76
N LEU A 388 17.30 0.06 6.16
CA LEU A 388 16.65 -1.21 6.47
C LEU A 388 17.60 -2.39 6.24
N ALA A 389 18.20 -2.48 5.04
CA ALA A 389 19.18 -3.53 4.74
C ALA A 389 20.39 -3.48 5.68
N SER A 390 20.91 -2.29 5.98
CA SER A 390 22.00 -2.12 6.94
C SER A 390 21.58 -2.56 8.35
N GLY A 391 20.32 -2.34 8.74
CA GLY A 391 19.70 -2.81 9.98
C GLY A 391 19.63 -4.32 10.08
N LEU A 392 19.07 -4.97 9.07
CA LEU A 392 18.98 -6.43 8.99
C LEU A 392 20.37 -7.08 8.95
N ARG A 393 21.35 -6.42 8.32
CA ARG A 393 22.76 -6.84 8.31
C ARG A 393 23.57 -6.38 9.51
N ARG A 394 22.95 -5.72 10.50
CA ARG A 394 23.55 -5.31 11.78
C ARG A 394 24.68 -4.28 11.65
N ARG A 395 24.70 -3.56 10.54
CA ARG A 395 25.71 -2.57 10.15
C ARG A 395 25.13 -1.16 10.04
N LEU A 396 24.16 -0.83 10.90
CA LEU A 396 23.61 0.53 10.91
C LEU A 396 24.71 1.55 11.17
N PRO A 397 24.64 2.73 10.52
CA PRO A 397 25.52 3.83 10.84
C PRO A 397 25.31 4.33 12.28
N ARG A 398 26.15 5.29 12.68
CA ARG A 398 26.03 5.97 13.98
C ARG A 398 24.59 6.49 14.19
N PRO A 399 24.04 6.43 15.42
CA PRO A 399 22.64 6.78 15.68
C PRO A 399 22.22 8.14 15.13
N ALA A 400 23.10 9.14 15.21
CA ALA A 400 22.83 10.47 14.66
C ALA A 400 22.52 10.42 13.16
N VAL A 401 23.32 9.70 12.36
CA VAL A 401 23.10 9.59 10.91
C VAL A 401 21.80 8.85 10.61
N ALA A 402 21.57 7.71 11.25
CA ALA A 402 20.33 6.95 11.04
C ALA A 402 19.09 7.77 11.37
N ARG A 403 19.09 8.49 12.51
CA ARG A 403 17.97 9.35 12.92
C ARG A 403 17.78 10.53 11.98
N THR A 404 18.86 11.20 11.60
CA THR A 404 18.79 12.33 10.65
C THR A 404 18.23 11.90 9.30
N VAL A 405 18.66 10.75 8.78
CA VAL A 405 18.12 10.21 7.52
C VAL A 405 16.64 9.88 7.67
N VAL A 406 16.22 9.16 8.72
CA VAL A 406 14.79 8.83 8.92
C VAL A 406 13.93 10.08 9.07
N VAL A 407 14.30 11.01 9.95
CA VAL A 407 13.52 12.24 10.17
C VAL A 407 13.53 13.13 8.93
N GLY A 408 14.68 13.28 8.27
CA GLY A 408 14.79 14.03 7.02
C GLY A 408 13.93 13.43 5.90
N SER A 409 13.95 12.11 5.75
CA SER A 409 13.09 11.38 4.81
C SER A 409 11.61 11.61 5.09
N LEU A 410 11.17 11.59 6.36
CA LEU A 410 9.77 11.87 6.71
C LEU A 410 9.37 13.31 6.39
N VAL A 411 10.22 14.29 6.69
CA VAL A 411 9.94 15.71 6.38
C VAL A 411 9.86 15.94 4.87
N VAL A 412 10.82 15.41 4.10
CA VAL A 412 10.84 15.53 2.64
C VAL A 412 9.65 14.82 2.01
N LEU A 413 9.30 13.62 2.48
CA LEU A 413 8.13 12.90 1.99
C LEU A 413 6.84 13.65 2.31
N ALA A 414 6.69 14.19 3.52
CA ALA A 414 5.51 14.99 3.90
C ALA A 414 5.37 16.24 3.01
N ALA A 415 6.48 16.93 2.72
CA ALA A 415 6.48 18.09 1.82
C ALA A 415 6.10 17.70 0.38
N ALA A 416 6.62 16.58 -0.13
CA ALA A 416 6.30 16.10 -1.47
C ALA A 416 4.83 15.66 -1.58
N VAL A 417 4.34 14.88 -0.62
CA VAL A 417 2.93 14.48 -0.56
C VAL A 417 2.04 15.71 -0.47
N ALA A 418 2.35 16.69 0.39
CA ALA A 418 1.60 17.95 0.45
C ALA A 418 1.58 18.69 -0.90
N ASN A 419 2.70 18.73 -1.64
CA ASN A 419 2.72 19.32 -2.98
C ASN A 419 1.78 18.60 -3.97
N GLY A 420 1.73 17.27 -3.93
CA GLY A 420 0.85 16.50 -4.80
C GLY A 420 -0.63 16.54 -4.40
N LEU A 421 -0.94 16.79 -3.12
CA LEU A 421 -2.31 16.95 -2.63
C LEU A 421 -2.90 18.34 -2.91
N VAL A 422 -2.06 19.36 -3.14
CA VAL A 422 -2.53 20.72 -3.43
C VAL A 422 -2.86 20.84 -4.92
N ALA A 423 -4.15 20.95 -5.23
CA ALA A 423 -4.68 21.28 -6.54
C ALA A 423 -5.34 22.67 -6.57
N THR A 424 -5.44 23.25 -7.75
CA THR A 424 -6.15 24.51 -8.02
C THR A 424 -7.46 24.24 -8.74
N VAL A 425 -8.47 25.03 -8.44
CA VAL A 425 -9.77 25.00 -9.13
C VAL A 425 -10.06 26.45 -9.55
N PRO A 426 -10.26 26.72 -10.84
CA PRO A 426 -10.64 28.05 -11.32
C PRO A 426 -12.08 28.39 -10.91
N ASP A 427 -12.33 29.67 -10.60
CA ASP A 427 -13.65 30.16 -10.21
C ASP A 427 -14.54 30.55 -11.41
N ASP A 428 -13.95 30.62 -12.61
CA ASP A 428 -14.53 31.22 -13.82
C ASP A 428 -14.58 30.25 -15.01
N VAL A 429 -14.51 28.94 -14.76
CA VAL A 429 -14.64 27.91 -15.79
C VAL A 429 -16.02 27.29 -15.77
N GLU A 430 -16.69 27.27 -16.92
CA GLU A 430 -17.94 26.59 -17.14
C GLU A 430 -17.84 25.59 -18.29
N ALA A 431 -18.68 24.56 -18.26
CA ALA A 431 -18.84 23.63 -19.37
C ALA A 431 -20.30 23.55 -19.79
N THR A 432 -20.55 23.75 -21.08
CA THR A 432 -21.83 23.53 -21.75
C THR A 432 -21.82 22.16 -22.40
N PHE A 433 -22.89 21.39 -22.19
CA PHE A 433 -23.01 20.01 -22.65
C PHE A 433 -24.09 19.86 -23.72
N GLY A 434 -23.73 19.28 -24.87
CA GLY A 434 -24.70 18.74 -25.82
C GLY A 434 -24.86 17.24 -25.62
N ILE A 435 -26.09 16.77 -25.44
CA ILE A 435 -26.41 15.37 -25.09
C ILE A 435 -27.20 14.73 -26.23
N GLU A 436 -26.58 13.77 -26.92
CA GLU A 436 -27.20 13.00 -28.00
C GLU A 436 -27.45 11.55 -27.53
N ASP A 437 -28.69 11.23 -27.14
CA ASP A 437 -29.06 9.90 -26.67
C ASP A 437 -28.84 8.84 -27.78
N VAL A 438 -28.12 7.77 -27.43
CA VAL A 438 -27.86 6.60 -28.29
C VAL A 438 -28.85 5.49 -27.94
N GLU A 439 -29.05 5.24 -26.65
CA GLU A 439 -30.10 4.38 -26.11
C GLU A 439 -30.87 5.14 -25.03
N THR A 440 -32.16 4.87 -24.91
CA THR A 440 -33.04 5.56 -23.94
C THR A 440 -33.40 4.70 -22.73
N ASP A 441 -33.23 3.38 -22.80
CA ASP A 441 -33.48 2.44 -21.69
C ASP A 441 -32.61 1.17 -21.81
N PRO A 442 -31.50 1.06 -21.05
CA PRO A 442 -30.96 2.06 -20.15
C PRO A 442 -30.35 3.26 -20.91
N ARG A 443 -30.47 4.48 -20.36
CA ARG A 443 -30.04 5.71 -21.07
C ARG A 443 -28.52 5.79 -21.20
N THR A 444 -28.04 5.88 -22.45
CA THR A 444 -26.64 6.18 -22.80
C THR A 444 -26.60 7.26 -23.86
N ALA A 445 -25.60 8.13 -23.84
CA ALA A 445 -25.51 9.25 -24.76
C ALA A 445 -24.08 9.54 -25.22
N ASN A 446 -23.95 10.06 -26.44
CA ASN A 446 -22.75 10.77 -26.84
C ASN A 446 -22.82 12.19 -26.26
N VAL A 447 -21.71 12.66 -25.69
CA VAL A 447 -21.64 13.98 -25.06
C VAL A 447 -20.66 14.85 -25.83
N THR A 448 -21.10 16.06 -26.17
CA THR A 448 -20.25 17.14 -26.63
C THR A 448 -20.07 18.15 -25.50
N VAL A 449 -18.88 18.71 -25.38
CA VAL A 449 -18.51 19.63 -24.31
C VAL A 449 -17.92 20.88 -24.93
N GLU A 450 -18.41 22.04 -24.54
CA GLU A 450 -17.83 23.34 -24.83
C GLU A 450 -17.40 23.98 -23.51
N ILE A 451 -16.11 24.26 -23.36
CA ILE A 451 -15.52 24.86 -22.16
C ILE A 451 -15.38 26.36 -22.38
N ASP A 452 -15.81 27.16 -21.41
CA ASP A 452 -15.63 28.61 -21.37
C ASP A 452 -14.79 29.01 -20.15
N PRO A 453 -13.69 29.77 -20.30
CA PRO A 453 -13.12 30.24 -21.57
C PRO A 453 -12.49 29.11 -22.41
N ALA A 454 -12.57 29.22 -23.73
CA ALA A 454 -12.15 28.17 -24.66
C ALA A 454 -10.63 27.86 -24.62
N ASP A 455 -9.81 28.81 -24.16
CA ASP A 455 -8.37 28.69 -23.97
C ASP A 455 -7.97 28.22 -22.56
N PHE A 456 -8.94 27.82 -21.72
CA PHE A 456 -8.68 27.31 -20.37
C PHE A 456 -7.72 26.12 -20.34
N VAL A 457 -7.82 25.23 -21.33
CA VAL A 457 -7.05 23.99 -21.42
C VAL A 457 -5.98 24.10 -22.50
N ASP A 458 -4.70 23.90 -22.14
CA ASP A 458 -3.56 24.00 -23.07
C ASP A 458 -3.00 22.61 -23.45
N ASP A 459 -2.19 22.01 -22.56
CA ASP A 459 -1.61 20.66 -22.69
C ASP A 459 -2.05 19.79 -21.50
N PRO A 460 -3.34 19.41 -21.40
CA PRO A 460 -3.86 18.73 -20.23
C PRO A 460 -3.25 17.34 -20.08
N ALA A 461 -3.10 16.89 -18.84
CA ALA A 461 -2.91 15.48 -18.55
C ALA A 461 -4.07 14.64 -19.07
N TRP A 462 -5.30 15.15 -18.90
CA TRP A 462 -6.49 14.56 -19.51
C TRP A 462 -7.68 15.53 -19.49
N VAL A 463 -8.53 15.36 -20.50
CA VAL A 463 -9.92 15.84 -20.53
C VAL A 463 -10.76 14.61 -20.85
N GLN A 464 -11.56 14.17 -19.90
CA GLN A 464 -12.23 12.87 -19.98
C GLN A 464 -13.58 12.89 -19.28
N ILE A 465 -14.43 11.92 -19.61
CA ILE A 465 -15.64 11.64 -18.83
C ILE A 465 -15.42 10.34 -18.08
N THR A 466 -15.58 10.41 -16.75
CA THR A 466 -15.67 9.21 -15.91
C THR A 466 -17.11 8.99 -15.52
N ALA A 467 -17.59 7.77 -15.72
CA ALA A 467 -18.81 7.27 -15.13
C ALA A 467 -18.49 6.09 -14.22
N TRP A 468 -18.95 6.11 -12.97
CA TRP A 468 -18.74 5.02 -12.01
C TRP A 468 -19.99 4.82 -11.17
N GLN A 469 -20.04 3.72 -10.43
CA GLN A 469 -21.24 3.20 -9.78
C GLN A 469 -22.31 2.79 -10.83
N GLY A 470 -23.14 1.78 -10.55
CA GLY A 470 -23.97 1.15 -11.60
C GLY A 470 -23.43 -0.19 -12.12
N ASN A 471 -22.65 -0.86 -11.29
CA ASN A 471 -21.97 -2.14 -11.52
C ASN A 471 -20.85 -2.06 -12.56
N GLY A 472 -20.16 -0.92 -12.64
CA GLY A 472 -19.02 -0.77 -13.53
C GLY A 472 -18.30 0.57 -13.42
N LEU A 473 -17.32 0.73 -14.31
CA LEU A 473 -16.51 1.92 -14.48
C LEU A 473 -16.33 2.17 -15.98
N VAL A 474 -16.57 3.40 -16.40
CA VAL A 474 -16.26 3.91 -17.74
C VAL A 474 -15.34 5.10 -17.56
N VAL A 475 -14.14 5.04 -18.14
CA VAL A 475 -13.17 6.14 -18.17
C VAL A 475 -12.90 6.37 -19.64
N THR A 476 -13.41 7.47 -20.20
CA THR A 476 -13.32 7.71 -21.65
C THR A 476 -12.64 9.06 -21.94
N PRO A 477 -11.45 9.08 -22.57
CA PRO A 477 -10.83 10.31 -23.00
C PRO A 477 -11.68 10.97 -24.09
N LEU A 478 -11.80 12.30 -24.05
CA LEU A 478 -12.55 13.04 -25.07
C LEU A 478 -11.68 13.38 -26.27
N GLU A 479 -12.27 13.31 -27.46
CA GLU A 479 -11.66 13.79 -28.69
C GLU A 479 -11.83 15.31 -28.78
N ARG A 480 -10.72 16.04 -28.91
CA ARG A 480 -10.74 17.49 -29.15
C ARG A 480 -11.22 17.77 -30.58
N THR A 481 -12.33 18.48 -30.71
CA THR A 481 -12.95 18.84 -32.01
C THR A 481 -12.65 20.28 -32.43
N GLY A 482 -12.21 21.12 -31.48
CA GLY A 482 -11.81 22.50 -31.69
C GLY A 482 -11.14 23.10 -30.44
N GLU A 483 -10.98 24.42 -30.41
CA GLU A 483 -10.55 25.13 -29.20
C GLU A 483 -11.69 25.13 -28.17
N GLY A 484 -11.42 24.70 -26.94
CA GLY A 484 -12.45 24.52 -25.90
C GLY A 484 -13.50 23.43 -26.14
N THR A 485 -13.52 22.77 -27.30
CA THR A 485 -14.60 21.85 -27.69
C THR A 485 -14.16 20.40 -27.83
N TYR A 486 -14.93 19.50 -27.22
CA TYR A 486 -14.63 18.08 -27.10
C TYR A 486 -15.86 17.20 -27.37
N ARG A 487 -15.64 15.94 -27.72
CA ARG A 487 -16.70 14.93 -27.90
C ARG A 487 -16.28 13.58 -27.32
N THR A 488 -17.22 12.83 -26.76
CA THR A 488 -17.00 11.44 -26.35
C THR A 488 -16.62 10.55 -27.53
N THR A 489 -15.72 9.60 -27.29
CA THR A 489 -15.33 8.58 -28.27
C THR A 489 -16.28 7.36 -28.25
N GLU A 490 -17.02 7.19 -27.15
CA GLU A 490 -18.03 6.16 -26.95
C GLU A 490 -19.21 6.71 -26.12
N PRO A 491 -20.41 6.06 -26.17
CA PRO A 491 -21.55 6.51 -25.37
C PRO A 491 -21.31 6.28 -23.87
N VAL A 492 -21.71 7.25 -23.04
CA VAL A 492 -21.58 7.20 -21.58
C VAL A 492 -22.94 6.97 -20.91
N PRO A 493 -22.99 6.25 -19.77
CA PRO A 493 -24.24 6.01 -19.06
C PRO A 493 -24.73 7.26 -18.32
N LEU A 494 -26.04 7.51 -18.37
CA LEU A 494 -26.72 8.66 -17.73
C LEU A 494 -28.02 8.22 -17.03
N HIS A 495 -27.98 7.08 -16.34
CA HIS A 495 -29.16 6.45 -15.75
C HIS A 495 -28.86 5.74 -14.43
N GLY A 496 -29.91 5.36 -13.70
CA GLY A 496 -29.79 4.50 -12.52
C GLY A 496 -28.86 5.11 -11.47
N THR A 497 -27.97 4.30 -10.92
CA THR A 497 -27.00 4.73 -9.89
C THR A 497 -25.66 5.20 -10.46
N TRP A 498 -25.53 5.33 -11.79
CA TRP A 498 -24.31 5.87 -12.40
C TRP A 498 -24.10 7.31 -11.98
N LYS A 499 -22.87 7.66 -11.60
CA LYS A 499 -22.41 9.03 -11.45
C LYS A 499 -21.51 9.34 -12.63
N THR A 500 -21.82 10.38 -13.40
CA THR A 500 -21.11 10.71 -14.64
C THR A 500 -20.68 12.17 -14.61
N LEU A 501 -19.40 12.44 -14.85
CA LEU A 501 -18.85 13.78 -14.80
C LEU A 501 -17.70 13.97 -15.79
N LEU A 502 -17.60 15.20 -16.29
CA LEU A 502 -16.43 15.69 -17.00
C LEU A 502 -15.32 15.95 -15.98
N ARG A 503 -14.13 15.48 -16.27
CA ARG A 503 -12.93 15.72 -15.46
C ARG A 503 -11.89 16.40 -16.34
N ILE A 504 -11.23 17.41 -15.78
CA ILE A 504 -10.09 18.09 -16.40
C ILE A 504 -8.91 18.10 -15.42
N HIS A 505 -7.74 17.66 -15.88
CA HIS A 505 -6.48 17.77 -15.16
C HIS A 505 -5.42 18.39 -16.06
N ASP A 506 -4.88 19.52 -15.63
CA ASP A 506 -3.85 20.30 -16.34
C ASP A 506 -2.88 20.90 -15.31
N GLY A 507 -1.72 20.26 -15.16
CA GLY A 507 -0.66 20.63 -14.23
C GLY A 507 -1.10 20.60 -12.77
N ARG A 508 -1.49 21.78 -12.26
CA ARG A 508 -2.02 21.95 -10.89
C ARG A 508 -3.53 21.98 -10.82
N THR A 509 -4.19 22.20 -11.94
CA THR A 509 -5.63 22.26 -12.01
C THR A 509 -6.18 20.84 -12.01
N LEU A 510 -7.03 20.52 -11.04
CA LEU A 510 -7.78 19.26 -10.98
C LEU A 510 -9.23 19.61 -10.64
N THR A 511 -10.08 19.57 -11.66
CA THR A 511 -11.47 20.04 -11.56
C THR A 511 -12.43 19.10 -12.25
N ALA A 512 -13.68 19.16 -11.85
CA ALA A 512 -14.74 18.37 -12.46
C ALA A 512 -16.01 19.20 -12.68
N VAL A 513 -16.84 18.75 -13.63
CA VAL A 513 -18.17 19.29 -13.88
C VAL A 513 -19.15 18.11 -13.90
N PRO A 514 -20.15 18.06 -13.00
CA PRO A 514 -21.10 16.96 -12.97
C PRO A 514 -21.99 16.97 -14.21
N ILE A 515 -22.18 15.81 -14.84
CA ILE A 515 -23.09 15.64 -15.98
C ILE A 515 -24.39 15.02 -15.49
N TYR A 516 -24.30 13.85 -14.87
CA TYR A 516 -25.43 13.14 -14.26
C TYR A 516 -25.03 12.66 -12.87
N LEU A 517 -25.80 13.05 -11.85
CA LEU A 517 -25.72 12.44 -10.51
C LEU A 517 -27.13 12.01 -10.10
N PRO A 518 -27.32 10.77 -9.63
CA PRO A 518 -28.63 10.33 -9.18
C PRO A 518 -29.03 11.06 -7.89
N ALA A 519 -30.34 11.11 -7.63
CA ALA A 519 -30.84 11.48 -6.31
C ALA A 519 -30.29 10.52 -5.25
N ASP A 520 -29.94 11.07 -4.10
CA ASP A 520 -29.42 10.31 -2.97
C ASP A 520 -30.08 10.76 -1.66
N GLU A 521 -31.17 10.10 -1.32
CA GLU A 521 -31.94 10.38 -0.09
C GLU A 521 -31.11 10.19 1.18
N ALA A 522 -30.06 9.36 1.17
CA ALA A 522 -29.25 9.09 2.35
C ALA A 522 -28.39 10.28 2.77
N ILE A 523 -28.05 11.16 1.82
CA ILE A 523 -27.33 12.42 2.05
C ILE A 523 -28.22 13.66 1.81
N GLY A 524 -29.48 13.47 1.39
CA GLY A 524 -30.44 14.55 1.18
C GLY A 524 -30.19 15.34 -0.10
N GLU A 525 -29.58 14.70 -1.10
CA GLU A 525 -29.16 15.32 -2.34
C GLU A 525 -30.12 15.00 -3.48
N ASP A 526 -30.54 16.03 -4.22
CA ASP A 526 -31.39 15.87 -5.39
C ASP A 526 -30.61 15.31 -6.60
N GLU A 527 -31.36 14.76 -7.56
CA GLU A 527 -30.82 14.36 -8.85
C GLU A 527 -30.29 15.59 -9.60
N LEU A 528 -29.09 15.46 -10.16
CA LEU A 528 -28.57 16.35 -11.18
C LEU A 528 -28.79 15.68 -12.54
N PRO A 529 -29.90 15.97 -13.26
CA PRO A 529 -30.18 15.32 -14.54
C PRO A 529 -29.19 15.79 -15.61
N ALA A 530 -28.98 14.94 -16.62
CA ALA A 530 -28.25 15.32 -17.83
C ALA A 530 -29.24 15.82 -18.90
N GLU A 531 -29.28 17.14 -19.07
CA GLU A 531 -30.15 17.83 -20.04
C GLU A 531 -29.31 18.39 -21.20
N ASP A 532 -29.86 18.33 -22.41
CA ASP A 532 -29.20 18.91 -23.59
C ASP A 532 -29.12 20.44 -23.49
N GLY A 533 -27.94 21.00 -23.73
CA GLY A 533 -27.67 22.43 -23.62
C GLY A 533 -27.42 22.95 -22.19
N MET A 534 -27.35 22.07 -21.19
CA MET A 534 -27.07 22.49 -19.81
C MET A 534 -25.66 23.08 -19.70
N THR A 535 -25.51 24.09 -18.83
CA THR A 535 -24.21 24.71 -18.50
C THR A 535 -24.00 24.63 -17.00
N ARG A 536 -22.81 24.22 -16.56
CA ARG A 536 -22.44 24.08 -15.16
C ARG A 536 -21.00 24.55 -14.93
N SER A 537 -20.76 25.13 -13.76
CA SER A 537 -19.43 25.59 -13.36
C SER A 537 -18.54 24.42 -12.91
N ALA A 538 -17.24 24.57 -13.11
CA ALA A 538 -16.23 23.66 -12.63
C ALA A 538 -16.08 23.78 -11.11
N ILE A 539 -15.96 22.63 -10.44
CA ILE A 539 -15.84 22.55 -8.98
C ILE A 539 -14.70 21.60 -8.59
N PRO A 540 -14.19 21.68 -7.34
CA PRO A 540 -13.21 20.74 -6.86
C PRO A 540 -13.74 19.31 -6.99
N GLU A 541 -12.99 18.48 -7.68
CA GLU A 541 -13.41 17.11 -7.97
C GLU A 541 -13.76 16.32 -6.69
N ILE A 542 -13.00 16.57 -5.63
CA ILE A 542 -13.18 15.94 -4.33
C ILE A 542 -14.59 16.21 -3.74
N GLU A 543 -15.24 17.33 -4.07
CA GLU A 543 -16.60 17.62 -3.61
C GLU A 543 -17.65 16.70 -4.28
N ILE A 544 -17.35 16.20 -5.49
CA ILE A 544 -18.22 15.25 -6.20
C ILE A 544 -17.88 13.82 -5.81
N LEU A 545 -16.59 13.48 -5.78
CA LEU A 545 -16.12 12.13 -5.46
C LEU A 545 -16.31 11.75 -3.99
N GLN A 546 -16.34 12.75 -3.11
CA GLN A 546 -16.58 12.60 -1.68
C GLN A 546 -17.84 13.37 -1.27
N ARG A 547 -18.89 13.31 -2.09
CA ARG A 547 -20.20 13.96 -1.85
C ARG A 547 -20.84 13.52 -0.53
N GLU A 548 -20.41 12.38 0.00
CA GLU A 548 -20.85 11.82 1.27
C GLU A 548 -20.15 12.46 2.50
N LEU A 549 -19.05 13.20 2.29
CA LEU A 549 -18.40 13.96 3.36
C LEU A 549 -19.28 15.13 3.79
N LYS A 550 -19.49 15.21 5.10
CA LYS A 550 -20.13 16.34 5.78
C LYS A 550 -19.10 17.46 5.93
N ASP A 551 -19.58 18.69 6.09
CA ASP A 551 -18.74 19.86 6.40
C ASP A 551 -17.82 19.61 7.60
N ALA A 552 -16.61 19.14 7.32
CA ALA A 552 -15.62 18.72 8.31
C ALA A 552 -14.71 19.90 8.69
N THR A 553 -15.28 21.06 8.93
CA THR A 553 -14.50 22.26 9.24
C THR A 553 -14.25 22.40 10.75
N GLY A 554 -13.01 22.75 11.11
CA GLY A 554 -12.67 23.17 12.48
C GLY A 554 -11.76 22.23 13.28
N SER A 555 -11.77 22.41 14.60
CA SER A 555 -10.80 21.79 15.52
C SER A 555 -10.92 20.26 15.60
N LEU A 556 -12.13 19.71 15.45
CA LEU A 556 -12.36 18.26 15.53
C LEU A 556 -11.68 17.52 14.38
N TRP A 557 -11.83 17.99 13.14
CA TRP A 557 -11.13 17.44 11.97
C TRP A 557 -9.61 17.44 12.17
N THR A 558 -9.08 18.57 12.63
CA THR A 558 -7.65 18.71 12.90
C THR A 558 -7.17 17.72 13.98
N ILE A 559 -7.91 17.61 15.09
CA ILE A 559 -7.59 16.69 16.18
C ILE A 559 -7.63 15.23 15.69
N SER A 560 -8.66 14.83 14.95
CA SER A 560 -8.79 13.47 14.42
C SER A 560 -7.62 13.12 13.49
N ASN A 561 -7.25 14.02 12.57
CA ASN A 561 -6.07 13.85 11.73
C ASN A 561 -4.76 13.78 12.54
N LEU A 562 -4.62 14.59 13.59
CA LEU A 562 -3.45 14.55 14.48
C LEU A 562 -3.36 13.24 15.27
N VAL A 563 -4.49 12.62 15.64
CA VAL A 563 -4.52 11.31 16.28
C VAL A 563 -4.01 10.23 15.33
N VAL A 564 -4.50 10.22 14.09
CA VAL A 564 -4.01 9.30 13.04
C VAL A 564 -2.51 9.49 12.84
N LEU A 565 -2.06 10.74 12.65
CA LEU A 565 -0.64 11.06 12.50
C LEU A 565 0.20 10.57 13.69
N ALA A 566 -0.28 10.79 14.93
CA ALA A 566 0.42 10.32 16.13
C ALA A 566 0.55 8.80 16.15
N CYS A 567 -0.50 8.06 15.79
CA CYS A 567 -0.48 6.61 15.66
C CYS A 567 0.50 6.14 14.58
N THR A 568 0.50 6.77 13.40
CA THR A 568 1.43 6.45 12.30
C THR A 568 2.88 6.70 12.71
N LEU A 569 3.17 7.85 13.32
CA LEU A 569 4.51 8.19 13.81
C LEU A 569 4.96 7.24 14.93
N ALA A 570 4.05 6.80 15.81
CA ALA A 570 4.35 5.79 16.82
C ALA A 570 4.73 4.44 16.20
N LEU A 571 4.04 3.99 15.15
CA LEU A 571 4.40 2.78 14.43
C LEU A 571 5.78 2.90 13.76
N ILE A 572 6.04 4.01 13.04
CA ILE A 572 7.34 4.26 12.40
C ILE A 572 8.46 4.34 13.44
N ALA A 573 8.21 4.96 14.59
CA ALA A 573 9.15 5.01 15.70
C ALA A 573 9.42 3.62 16.28
N ALA A 574 8.40 2.78 16.45
CA ALA A 574 8.53 1.40 16.91
C ALA A 574 9.35 0.55 15.93
N ILE A 575 9.11 0.67 14.62
CA ILE A 575 9.89 0.00 13.57
C ILE A 575 11.35 0.47 13.61
N SER A 576 11.57 1.79 13.63
CA SER A 576 12.91 2.38 13.68
C SER A 576 13.69 1.97 14.93
N TRP A 577 13.02 1.95 16.08
CA TRP A 577 13.56 1.44 17.33
C TRP A 577 13.91 -0.05 17.22
N GLY A 578 13.02 -0.87 16.67
CA GLY A 578 13.19 -2.31 16.59
C GLY A 578 14.34 -2.72 15.69
N VAL A 579 14.41 -2.15 14.48
CA VAL A 579 15.54 -2.34 13.55
C VAL A 579 16.84 -1.85 14.20
N GLY A 580 16.81 -0.67 14.83
CA GLY A 580 17.96 -0.09 15.52
C GLY A 580 18.47 -0.93 16.69
N ARG A 581 17.55 -1.48 17.48
CA ARG A 581 17.83 -2.34 18.63
C ARG A 581 18.40 -3.67 18.17
N TYR A 582 17.79 -4.30 17.17
CA TYR A 582 18.26 -5.54 16.59
C TYR A 582 19.70 -5.41 16.12
N ALA A 583 19.96 -4.45 15.23
CA ALA A 583 21.27 -4.24 14.64
C ALA A 583 22.36 -4.06 15.72
N ARG A 584 22.11 -3.19 16.71
CA ARG A 584 23.10 -2.87 17.75
C ARG A 584 23.34 -4.02 18.72
N ARG A 585 22.29 -4.74 19.14
CA ARG A 585 22.43 -5.87 20.08
C ARG A 585 23.03 -7.11 19.42
N ALA A 586 22.71 -7.33 18.15
CA ALA A 586 23.23 -8.46 17.39
C ALA A 586 24.69 -8.26 16.96
N SER A 587 25.09 -7.05 16.56
CA SER A 587 26.47 -6.74 16.12
C SER A 587 27.54 -7.02 17.18
N VAL A 588 27.24 -6.83 18.47
CA VAL A 588 28.17 -7.12 19.59
C VAL A 588 28.55 -8.60 19.66
N ARG A 589 27.77 -9.48 19.03
CA ARG A 589 27.93 -10.94 19.06
C ARG A 589 28.48 -11.50 17.74
N GLU A 590 29.00 -10.65 16.85
CA GLU A 590 29.40 -11.05 15.48
C GLU A 590 30.92 -11.31 15.38
N PRO A 591 31.37 -12.53 15.00
CA PRO A 591 32.80 -12.85 14.90
C PRO A 591 33.49 -12.26 13.66
N TYR A 592 32.74 -11.91 12.60
CA TYR A 592 33.27 -11.45 11.30
C TYR A 592 32.53 -10.20 10.79
N ALA A 593 33.02 -9.01 11.17
CA ALA A 593 32.33 -7.74 10.93
C ALA A 593 32.24 -7.32 9.44
N ASP A 594 33.12 -7.80 8.56
CA ASP A 594 33.38 -7.18 7.25
C ASP A 594 32.93 -7.97 6.00
N ALA A 595 32.27 -9.12 6.14
CA ALA A 595 31.90 -9.95 4.97
C ALA A 595 30.84 -9.27 4.05
N PRO A 596 31.04 -9.13 2.73
CA PRO A 596 29.98 -8.77 1.78
C PRO A 596 28.84 -9.80 1.74
N ALA A 597 27.63 -9.38 1.31
CA ALA A 597 26.46 -10.28 1.22
C ALA A 597 26.70 -11.43 0.22
N ASP A 598 27.48 -11.16 -0.82
CA ASP A 598 27.86 -12.11 -1.87
C ASP A 598 29.20 -12.82 -1.59
N SER A 599 29.71 -12.81 -0.36
CA SER A 599 30.99 -13.49 -0.06
C SER A 599 30.83 -14.98 -0.37
N PRO A 600 31.67 -15.58 -1.23
CA PRO A 600 31.72 -17.02 -1.32
C PRO A 600 32.05 -17.54 0.07
N ALA A 601 31.26 -18.51 0.55
CA ALA A 601 31.63 -19.27 1.74
C ALA A 601 33.03 -19.82 1.45
N GLU A 602 34.04 -19.36 2.20
CA GLU A 602 35.39 -19.93 2.07
C GLU A 602 35.28 -21.42 2.37
N GLY A 603 35.31 -22.22 1.31
CA GLY A 603 35.32 -23.66 1.40
C GLY A 603 36.54 -24.04 2.23
N THR A 604 36.29 -24.82 3.28
CA THR A 604 37.29 -25.53 4.06
C THR A 604 38.18 -26.36 3.14
N THR A 605 39.22 -25.74 2.60
CA THR A 605 40.41 -26.41 2.09
C THR A 605 41.47 -26.29 3.17
N GLN A 606 41.22 -26.94 4.31
CA GLN A 606 42.35 -27.44 5.08
C GLN A 606 42.95 -28.60 4.29
N GLY A 607 43.87 -28.24 3.39
CA GLY A 607 44.77 -29.19 2.79
C GLY A 607 45.49 -29.94 3.91
N SER A 608 45.34 -31.26 3.90
CA SER A 608 46.22 -32.19 4.59
C SER A 608 47.66 -31.92 4.17
N VAL A 609 48.39 -31.13 4.96
CA VAL A 609 49.85 -31.10 4.86
C VAL A 609 50.35 -32.10 5.87
N GLY A 610 50.54 -33.33 5.40
CA GLY A 610 51.36 -34.30 6.10
C GLY A 610 52.81 -33.79 6.14
N ARG A 611 53.40 -33.84 7.33
CA ARG A 611 54.80 -34.20 7.57
C ARG A 611 54.90 -34.90 8.92
#